data_AF-A0AAU5KJY8-F1
#
_entry.id   AF-A0AAU5KJY8-F1
#
_cell.length_a   1.000
_cell.length_b   1.000
_cell.length_c   1.000
_cell.angle_alpha   90.00
_cell.angle_beta   90.00
_cell.angle_gamma   90.00
#
_symmetry.space_group_name_H-M   'P 1'
#
loop_
_entity.id
_entity.type
_entity.pdbx_description
1 polymer ?
#
loop_
_entity_poly.entity_id
_entity_poly.type
_entity_poly.pdbx_seq_one_letter_code
_entity_poly.pdbx_strand_id
1 'polypeptide(L)'
;MATSDRRGALPAWFGSRAHYAGSGGAVLGLVVSLVDGLGPVGVAVVGGLYAAGALVALVIAPPAPPPPPPPPPPPPPPPPPLLDELAAQRERVALSRWPEASIVRAEQLLEQLADRLGAPAGHPAEELHELNGLVDATVTALDHYERDRCWARLEPADPPPESRFGERLEAVLARLGQPAAQA
;
A
#
# COMPACT_ATOMS: atom_id res chain seq x y z
N MET A 1 7.97 -28.37 9.22
CA MET A 1 6.50 -28.43 9.20
C MET A 1 6.01 -27.65 10.41
N ALA A 2 5.78 -26.35 10.24
CA ALA A 2 5.32 -25.44 11.29
C ALA A 2 4.10 -24.72 10.74
N THR A 3 2.93 -25.06 11.28
CA THR A 3 1.65 -24.45 11.00
C THR A 3 1.66 -23.06 11.64
N SER A 4 1.59 -22.00 10.84
CA SER A 4 1.43 -20.64 11.35
C SER A 4 0.01 -20.47 11.88
N ASP A 5 -0.07 -20.32 13.20
CA ASP A 5 -1.30 -20.05 13.95
C ASP A 5 -1.80 -18.64 13.59
N ARG A 6 -2.66 -18.55 12.58
CA ARG A 6 -3.44 -17.34 12.27
C ARG A 6 -4.58 -17.20 13.28
N ARG A 7 -4.26 -16.94 14.55
CA ARG A 7 -5.26 -16.53 15.53
C ARG A 7 -4.70 -15.40 16.38
N GLY A 8 -5.35 -14.24 16.28
CA GLY A 8 -5.43 -13.29 17.38
C GLY A 8 -4.35 -12.21 17.42
N ALA A 9 -4.29 -11.35 16.40
CA ALA A 9 -3.94 -9.95 16.65
C ALA A 9 -5.24 -9.16 16.89
N LEU A 10 -6.08 -9.63 17.84
CA LEU A 10 -6.88 -8.66 18.57
C LEU A 10 -5.85 -7.82 19.35
N PRO A 11 -5.89 -6.47 19.26
CA PRO A 11 -4.95 -5.61 19.96
C PRO A 11 -4.76 -6.11 21.39
N ALA A 12 -3.54 -6.22 21.89
CA ALA A 12 -3.24 -6.70 23.26
C ALA A 12 -4.07 -5.98 24.34
N TRP A 13 -4.56 -4.79 24.02
CA TRP A 13 -5.61 -4.04 24.73
C TRP A 13 -6.88 -4.87 25.05
N PHE A 14 -7.39 -5.67 24.10
CA PHE A 14 -8.50 -6.61 24.29
C PHE A 14 -8.12 -7.87 25.08
N GLY A 15 -6.84 -8.10 25.39
CA GLY A 15 -6.40 -9.24 26.21
C GLY A 15 -6.28 -8.93 27.70
N SER A 16 -6.37 -7.65 28.08
CA SER A 16 -6.18 -7.21 29.46
C SER A 16 -7.35 -7.64 30.34
N ARG A 17 -7.08 -8.46 31.37
CA ARG A 17 -8.05 -8.85 32.41
C ARG A 17 -8.75 -7.64 33.04
N ALA A 18 -8.05 -6.51 33.15
CA ALA A 18 -8.59 -5.27 33.69
C ALA A 18 -9.66 -4.66 32.76
N HIS A 19 -9.52 -4.81 31.44
CA HIS A 19 -10.51 -4.31 30.48
C HIS A 19 -11.82 -5.09 30.55
N TYR A 20 -11.76 -6.43 30.69
CA TYR A 20 -12.95 -7.25 30.88
C TYR A 20 -13.60 -7.05 32.25
N ALA A 21 -12.82 -6.83 33.30
CA ALA A 21 -13.36 -6.51 34.62
C ALA A 21 -14.10 -5.16 34.62
N GLY A 22 -13.54 -4.13 33.98
CA GLY A 22 -14.18 -2.82 33.83
C GLY A 22 -15.44 -2.86 32.96
N SER A 23 -15.37 -3.57 31.81
CA SER A 23 -16.51 -3.73 30.91
C SER A 23 -17.63 -4.56 31.55
N GLY A 24 -17.28 -5.63 32.28
CA GLY A 24 -18.24 -6.44 33.03
C GLY A 24 -18.95 -5.65 34.13
N GLY A 25 -18.21 -4.82 34.88
CA GLY A 25 -18.78 -3.92 35.88
C GLY A 25 -19.73 -2.88 35.28
N ALA A 26 -19.40 -2.33 34.11
CA ALA A 26 -20.25 -1.37 33.41
C ALA A 26 -21.56 -2.00 32.90
N VAL A 27 -21.50 -3.22 32.34
CA VAL A 27 -22.70 -3.95 31.89
C VAL A 27 -23.59 -4.32 33.07
N LEU A 28 -23.01 -4.81 34.18
CA LEU A 28 -23.77 -5.15 35.38
C LEU A 28 -24.47 -3.92 35.98
N GLY A 29 -23.77 -2.78 36.04
CA GLY A 29 -24.34 -1.51 36.49
C GLY A 29 -25.46 -0.99 35.59
N LEU A 30 -25.36 -1.20 34.27
CA LEU A 30 -26.41 -0.86 33.31
C LEU A 30 -27.67 -1.71 33.51
N VAL A 31 -27.51 -3.03 33.73
CA VAL A 31 -28.63 -3.95 33.99
C VAL A 31 -29.33 -3.59 35.30
N VAL A 32 -28.59 -3.32 36.37
CA VAL A 32 -29.17 -2.87 37.65
C VAL A 32 -29.92 -1.55 37.50
N SER A 33 -29.41 -0.61 36.71
CA SER A 33 -30.06 0.69 36.46
C SER A 33 -31.37 0.58 35.66
N LEU A 34 -31.47 -0.41 34.77
CA LEU A 34 -32.65 -0.67 33.96
C LEU A 34 -33.77 -1.41 34.71
N VAL A 35 -33.42 -2.22 35.73
CA VAL A 35 -34.38 -3.04 36.47
C VAL A 35 -35.10 -2.26 37.59
N ASP A 36 -34.44 -1.28 38.23
CA ASP A 36 -34.92 -0.71 39.49
C ASP A 36 -35.39 0.77 39.42
N GLY A 37 -35.45 1.37 38.23
CA GLY A 37 -36.00 2.73 38.06
C GLY A 37 -35.22 3.84 38.77
N LEU A 38 -33.94 3.62 39.10
CA LEU A 38 -33.11 4.50 39.96
C LEU A 38 -32.73 5.86 39.34
N GLY A 39 -33.08 6.11 38.07
CA GLY A 39 -32.83 7.38 37.42
C GLY A 39 -31.35 7.83 37.49
N PRO A 40 -31.06 9.13 37.72
CA PRO A 40 -29.69 9.68 37.69
C PRO A 40 -28.71 9.02 38.67
N VAL A 41 -29.20 8.43 39.76
CA VAL A 41 -28.37 7.75 40.77
C VAL A 41 -27.74 6.48 40.20
N GLY A 42 -28.46 5.75 39.33
CA GLY A 42 -27.91 4.58 38.63
C GLY A 42 -26.71 4.95 37.75
N VAL A 43 -26.82 6.04 36.99
CA VAL A 43 -25.73 6.56 36.13
C VAL A 43 -24.49 6.93 36.96
N ALA A 44 -24.69 7.55 38.12
CA ALA A 44 -23.58 7.90 39.02
C ALA A 44 -22.88 6.66 39.59
N VAL A 45 -23.62 5.60 39.92
CA VAL A 45 -23.06 4.33 40.40
C VAL A 45 -22.27 3.61 39.31
N VAL A 46 -22.79 3.55 38.07
CA VAL A 46 -22.06 2.98 36.92
C VAL A 46 -20.78 3.76 36.64
N GLY A 47 -20.85 5.10 36.63
CA GLY A 47 -19.68 5.96 36.46
C GLY A 47 -18.64 5.77 37.56
N GLY A 48 -19.08 5.65 38.82
CA GLY A 48 -18.20 5.43 39.98
C GLY A 48 -17.48 4.08 39.92
N LEU A 49 -18.19 3.01 39.56
CA LEU A 49 -17.61 1.67 39.40
C LEU A 49 -16.61 1.61 38.23
N TYR A 50 -16.91 2.28 37.11
CA TYR A 50 -15.99 2.38 35.98
C TYR A 50 -14.72 3.18 36.34
N ALA A 51 -14.88 4.31 37.03
CA ALA A 51 -13.75 5.14 37.48
C ALA A 51 -12.86 4.41 38.50
N ALA A 52 -13.46 3.66 39.43
CA ALA A 52 -12.71 2.84 40.39
C ALA A 52 -11.90 1.74 39.69
N GLY A 53 -12.47 1.07 38.68
CA GLY A 53 -11.77 0.10 37.84
C GLY A 53 -10.59 0.71 37.08
N ALA A 54 -10.76 1.92 36.54
CA ALA A 54 -9.70 2.65 35.86
C ALA A 54 -8.54 3.04 36.79
N LEU A 55 -8.84 3.45 38.02
CA LEU A 55 -7.83 3.81 39.03
C LEU A 55 -7.00 2.60 39.47
N VAL A 56 -7.63 1.45 39.69
CA VAL A 56 -6.93 0.21 40.03
C VAL A 56 -6.02 -0.24 38.88
N ALA A 57 -6.45 -0.08 37.62
CA ALA A 57 -5.63 -0.39 36.45
C ALA A 57 -4.39 0.51 36.35
N LEU A 58 -4.48 1.78 36.76
CA LEU A 58 -3.34 2.71 36.74
C LEU A 58 -2.26 2.33 37.78
N VAL A 59 -2.68 1.82 38.94
CA VAL A 59 -1.76 1.46 40.04
C VAL A 59 -1.00 0.15 39.76
N ILE A 60 -1.61 -0.78 39.01
CA ILE A 60 -1.06 -2.12 38.76
C ILE A 60 -0.36 -2.20 37.38
N ALA A 61 -0.46 -1.16 36.55
CA ALA A 61 0.15 -1.16 35.22
C ALA A 61 1.69 -1.20 35.31
N PRO A 62 2.35 -2.21 34.70
CA PRO A 62 3.81 -2.22 34.61
C PRO A 62 4.30 -1.03 33.77
N PRO A 63 5.51 -0.50 34.05
CA PRO A 63 6.09 0.56 33.23
C PRO A 63 6.16 0.12 31.78
N ALA A 64 5.79 1.01 30.86
CA ALA A 64 5.87 0.73 29.43
C ALA A 64 7.33 0.36 29.09
N PRO A 65 7.58 -0.74 28.36
CA PRO A 65 8.91 -1.03 27.89
C PRO A 65 9.42 0.15 27.04
N PRO A 66 10.74 0.44 27.06
CA PRO A 66 11.29 1.43 26.16
C PRO A 66 10.90 1.06 24.72
N PRO A 67 10.62 2.05 23.85
CA PRO A 67 10.29 1.75 22.48
C PRO A 67 11.43 0.91 21.89
N PRO A 68 11.13 -0.22 21.21
CA PRO A 68 12.17 -0.92 20.48
C PRO A 68 12.82 0.08 19.52
N PRO A 69 14.15 0.02 19.32
CA PRO A 69 14.75 0.79 18.24
C PRO A 69 13.95 0.50 16.96
N PRO A 70 13.72 1.51 16.09
CA PRO A 70 13.06 1.24 14.83
C PRO A 70 13.81 0.09 14.16
N PRO A 71 13.12 -0.97 13.70
CA PRO A 71 13.80 -1.97 12.90
C PRO A 71 14.53 -1.21 11.78
N PRO A 72 15.80 -1.53 11.47
CA PRO A 72 16.41 -0.99 10.28
C PRO A 72 15.42 -1.25 9.14
N PRO A 73 15.16 -0.27 8.26
CA PRO A 73 14.31 -0.51 7.11
C PRO A 73 14.82 -1.80 6.46
N PRO A 74 13.93 -2.76 6.13
CA PRO A 74 14.38 -3.92 5.38
C PRO A 74 15.18 -3.39 4.19
N PRO A 75 16.37 -3.94 3.89
CA PRO A 75 17.06 -3.54 2.68
C PRO A 75 16.03 -3.63 1.55
N PRO A 76 15.91 -2.59 0.70
CA PRO A 76 14.99 -2.66 -0.42
C PRO A 76 15.24 -4.00 -1.13
N PRO A 77 14.18 -4.74 -1.52
CA PRO A 77 14.38 -5.94 -2.32
C PRO A 77 15.32 -5.57 -3.47
N PRO A 78 16.33 -6.41 -3.78
CA PRO A 78 17.21 -6.11 -4.90
C PRO A 78 16.30 -5.82 -6.11
N PRO A 79 16.48 -4.68 -6.80
CA PRO A 79 15.69 -4.41 -7.99
C PRO A 79 15.83 -5.63 -8.93
N PRO A 80 14.76 -6.04 -9.62
CA PRO A 80 14.92 -6.94 -10.74
C PRO A 80 15.99 -6.33 -11.65
N PRO A 81 16.90 -7.11 -12.25
CA PRO A 81 17.66 -6.57 -13.37
C PRO A 81 16.63 -6.02 -14.35
N LEU A 82 16.78 -4.78 -14.81
CA LEU A 82 15.73 -4.02 -15.51
C LEU A 82 15.06 -4.79 -16.67
N LEU A 83 15.79 -5.73 -17.29
CA LEU A 83 15.26 -6.64 -18.30
C LEU A 83 14.18 -7.60 -17.78
N ASP A 84 14.32 -8.13 -16.57
CA ASP A 84 13.31 -8.98 -15.92
C ASP A 84 12.05 -8.16 -15.61
N GLU A 85 12.21 -6.91 -15.18
CA GLU A 85 11.09 -6.01 -14.96
C GLU A 85 10.33 -5.74 -16.26
N LEU A 86 11.04 -5.39 -17.34
CA LEU A 86 10.43 -5.18 -18.65
C LEU A 86 9.72 -6.45 -19.16
N ALA A 87 10.30 -7.64 -18.94
CA ALA A 87 9.66 -8.91 -19.28
C ALA A 87 8.35 -9.12 -18.49
N ALA A 88 8.34 -8.85 -17.18
CA ALA A 88 7.14 -8.92 -16.36
C ALA A 88 6.07 -7.91 -16.81
N GLN A 89 6.48 -6.69 -17.21
CA GLN A 89 5.56 -5.69 -17.76
C GLN A 89 4.95 -6.13 -19.09
N ARG A 90 5.74 -6.75 -19.98
CA ARG A 90 5.22 -7.31 -21.24
C ARG A 90 4.17 -8.39 -20.98
N GLU A 91 4.44 -9.32 -20.07
CA GLU A 91 3.47 -10.36 -19.69
C GLU A 91 2.19 -9.74 -19.12
N ARG A 92 2.31 -8.74 -18.25
CA ARG A 92 1.17 -8.01 -17.68
C ARG A 92 0.32 -7.36 -18.77
N VAL A 93 0.96 -6.67 -19.73
CA VAL A 93 0.28 -6.02 -20.85
C VAL A 93 -0.42 -7.07 -21.74
N ALA A 94 0.21 -8.21 -22.02
CA ALA A 94 -0.36 -9.29 -22.83
C ALA A 94 -1.59 -9.95 -22.18
N LEU A 95 -1.61 -10.06 -20.85
CA LEU A 95 -2.76 -10.58 -20.10
C LEU A 95 -3.87 -9.53 -19.86
N SER A 96 -3.60 -8.27 -20.20
CA SER A 96 -4.53 -7.19 -19.98
C SER A 96 -5.74 -7.28 -20.93
N ARG A 97 -6.86 -6.68 -20.52
CA ARG A 97 -8.04 -6.50 -21.40
C ARG A 97 -8.03 -5.12 -22.06
N TRP A 98 -6.85 -4.66 -22.48
CA TRP A 98 -6.67 -3.35 -23.11
C TRP A 98 -7.14 -3.37 -24.57
N PRO A 99 -7.45 -2.20 -25.17
CA PRO A 99 -7.66 -2.12 -26.60
C PRO A 99 -6.35 -2.51 -27.31
N GLU A 100 -6.47 -3.24 -28.41
CA GLU A 100 -5.33 -3.78 -29.17
C GLU A 100 -4.29 -2.69 -29.51
N ALA A 101 -4.75 -1.52 -29.94
CA ALA A 101 -3.85 -0.41 -30.28
C ALA A 101 -2.99 0.07 -29.10
N SER A 102 -3.51 -0.02 -27.87
CA SER A 102 -2.75 0.32 -26.66
C SER A 102 -1.75 -0.76 -26.28
N ILE A 103 -2.11 -2.04 -26.47
CA ILE A 103 -1.23 -3.19 -26.25
C ILE A 103 -0.02 -3.07 -27.17
N VAL A 104 -0.25 -2.96 -28.48
CA VAL A 104 0.81 -2.86 -29.49
C VAL A 104 1.77 -1.71 -29.18
N ARG A 105 1.23 -0.52 -28.84
CA ARG A 105 2.07 0.64 -28.53
C ARG A 105 2.89 0.46 -27.24
N ALA A 106 2.30 -0.14 -26.21
CA ALA A 106 3.01 -0.42 -24.96
C ALA A 106 4.13 -1.45 -25.17
N GLU A 107 3.85 -2.54 -25.89
CA GLU A 107 4.83 -3.58 -26.21
C GLU A 107 6.00 -3.03 -27.04
N GLN A 108 5.73 -2.18 -28.04
CA GLN A 108 6.77 -1.52 -28.83
C GLN A 108 7.74 -0.69 -27.97
N LEU A 109 7.23 0.07 -27.00
CA LEU A 109 8.08 0.84 -26.10
C LEU A 109 8.89 -0.06 -25.16
N LEU A 110 8.25 -1.07 -24.58
CA LEU A 110 8.93 -2.02 -23.68
C LEU A 110 10.04 -2.79 -24.41
N GLU A 111 9.82 -3.15 -25.66
CA GLU A 111 10.81 -3.80 -26.52
C GLU A 111 11.98 -2.87 -26.86
N GLN A 112 11.71 -1.61 -27.22
CA GLN A 112 12.78 -0.63 -27.46
C GLN A 112 13.64 -0.37 -26.21
N LEU A 113 13.04 -0.32 -25.02
CA LEU A 113 13.77 -0.19 -23.77
C LEU A 113 14.62 -1.43 -23.47
N ALA A 114 14.07 -2.62 -23.72
CA ALA A 114 14.79 -3.88 -23.52
C ALA A 114 15.97 -4.00 -24.48
N ASP A 115 15.79 -3.65 -25.75
CA ASP A 115 16.85 -3.61 -26.75
C ASP A 115 17.95 -2.62 -26.35
N ARG A 116 17.57 -1.45 -25.82
CA ARG A 116 18.52 -0.44 -25.38
C ARG A 116 19.35 -0.92 -24.20
N LEU A 117 18.74 -1.58 -23.23
CA LEU A 117 19.38 -2.16 -22.03
C LEU A 117 20.21 -3.42 -22.32
N GLY A 118 19.84 -4.18 -23.35
CA GLY A 118 20.51 -5.41 -23.76
C GLY A 118 21.72 -5.19 -24.67
N ALA A 119 22.08 -3.94 -24.96
CA ALA A 119 23.19 -3.62 -25.85
C ALA A 119 24.51 -4.19 -25.31
N PRO A 120 25.37 -4.78 -26.17
CA PRO A 120 26.56 -5.53 -25.73
C PRO A 120 27.68 -4.65 -25.14
N ALA A 121 27.58 -3.32 -25.30
CA ALA A 121 28.48 -2.38 -24.65
C ALA A 121 27.89 -2.01 -23.27
N GLY A 122 28.59 -2.38 -22.19
CA GLY A 122 28.16 -2.01 -20.85
C GLY A 122 27.87 -0.52 -20.76
N HIS A 123 26.68 -0.18 -20.29
CA HIS A 123 26.24 1.20 -20.15
C HIS A 123 27.05 1.93 -19.07
N PRO A 124 27.46 3.19 -19.30
CA PRO A 124 27.98 4.04 -18.23
C PRO A 124 26.90 4.24 -17.16
N ALA A 125 27.32 4.54 -15.93
CA ALA A 125 26.41 4.64 -14.77
C ALA A 125 25.31 5.71 -14.95
N GLU A 126 25.63 6.81 -15.63
CA GLU A 126 24.69 7.90 -15.92
C GLU A 126 23.59 7.43 -16.88
N GLU A 127 23.97 6.74 -17.95
CA GLU A 127 23.02 6.16 -18.91
C GLU A 127 22.15 5.08 -18.25
N LEU A 128 22.70 4.26 -17.34
CA LEU A 128 21.90 3.32 -16.55
C LEU A 128 20.90 4.04 -15.65
N HIS A 129 21.29 5.15 -15.03
CA HIS A 129 20.39 5.95 -14.20
C HIS A 129 19.25 6.55 -15.03
N GLU A 130 19.56 7.06 -16.22
CA GLU A 130 18.56 7.57 -17.16
C GLU A 130 17.60 6.47 -17.62
N LEU A 131 18.13 5.31 -18.02
CA LEU A 131 17.33 4.15 -18.44
C LEU A 131 16.44 3.65 -17.31
N ASN A 132 16.94 3.59 -16.07
CA ASN A 132 16.13 3.27 -14.90
C ASN A 132 14.95 4.26 -14.76
N GLY A 133 15.22 5.56 -14.90
CA GLY A 133 14.18 6.58 -14.86
C GLY A 133 13.15 6.45 -16.00
N LEU A 134 13.55 5.96 -17.18
CA LEU A 134 12.63 5.68 -18.28
C LEU A 134 11.79 4.42 -18.05
N VAL A 135 12.36 3.37 -17.45
CA VAL A 135 11.63 2.17 -17.01
C VAL A 135 10.57 2.57 -15.98
N ASP A 136 10.96 3.31 -14.94
CA ASP A 136 10.04 3.79 -13.90
C ASP A 136 8.90 4.65 -14.49
N ALA A 137 9.23 5.55 -15.43
CA ALA A 137 8.24 6.38 -16.11
C ALA A 137 7.26 5.53 -16.94
N THR A 138 7.76 4.49 -17.61
CA THR A 138 6.95 3.55 -18.40
C THR A 138 6.01 2.76 -17.50
N VAL A 139 6.52 2.14 -16.43
CA VAL A 139 5.71 1.39 -15.45
C VAL A 139 4.63 2.29 -14.86
N THR A 140 5.00 3.51 -14.47
CA THR A 140 4.07 4.52 -13.96
C THR A 140 2.99 4.89 -14.98
N ALA A 141 3.33 5.00 -16.27
CA ALA A 141 2.37 5.31 -17.32
C ALA A 141 1.37 4.16 -17.54
N LEU A 142 1.83 2.90 -17.50
CA LEU A 142 1.00 1.71 -17.60
C LEU A 142 0.01 1.63 -16.41
N ASP A 143 0.49 1.85 -15.19
CA ASP A 143 -0.35 1.82 -13.99
C ASP A 143 -1.43 2.91 -13.99
N HIS A 144 -1.07 4.12 -14.42
CA HIS A 144 -2.04 5.19 -14.59
C HIS A 144 -3.08 4.85 -15.65
N TYR A 145 -2.68 4.23 -16.76
CA TYR A 145 -3.62 3.84 -17.81
C TYR A 145 -4.63 2.81 -17.30
N GLU A 146 -4.21 1.80 -16.54
CA GLU A 146 -5.14 0.85 -15.92
C GLU A 146 -6.13 1.52 -14.99
N ARG A 147 -5.65 2.44 -14.16
CA ARG A 147 -6.48 3.21 -13.23
C ARG A 147 -7.48 4.09 -13.99
N ASP A 148 -7.01 4.82 -15.00
CA ASP A 148 -7.83 5.71 -15.82
C ASP A 148 -8.93 4.90 -16.55
N ARG A 149 -8.61 3.72 -17.08
CA ARG A 149 -9.62 2.82 -17.69
C ARG A 149 -10.59 2.23 -16.69
N CYS A 150 -10.13 1.89 -15.49
CA CYS A 150 -11.01 1.41 -14.42
C CYS A 150 -12.03 2.49 -14.05
N TRP A 151 -11.58 3.74 -13.90
CA TRP A 151 -12.45 4.88 -13.61
C TRP A 151 -13.41 5.17 -14.76
N ALA A 152 -12.94 5.14 -16.01
CA ALA A 152 -13.75 5.40 -17.20
C ALA A 152 -14.95 4.45 -17.36
N ARG A 153 -14.94 3.28 -16.72
CA ARG A 153 -16.09 2.36 -16.68
C ARG A 153 -17.23 2.86 -15.79
N LEU A 154 -16.90 3.63 -14.75
CA LEU A 154 -17.87 4.22 -13.83
C LEU A 154 -18.31 5.60 -14.32
N GLU A 155 -17.35 6.40 -14.76
CA GLU A 155 -17.54 7.77 -15.20
C GLU A 155 -16.71 8.01 -16.47
N PRO A 156 -17.35 8.05 -17.66
CA PRO A 156 -16.64 8.30 -18.91
C PRO A 156 -15.88 9.61 -18.86
N ALA A 157 -14.58 9.58 -19.18
CA ALA A 157 -13.71 10.75 -19.12
C ALA A 157 -13.48 11.35 -20.51
N ASP A 158 -13.33 12.69 -20.55
CA ASP A 158 -12.94 13.46 -21.74
C ASP A 158 -11.66 14.28 -21.43
N PRO A 159 -10.53 14.06 -22.11
CA PRO A 159 -10.31 13.12 -23.22
C PRO A 159 -10.29 11.65 -22.78
N PRO A 160 -10.51 10.69 -23.70
CA PRO A 160 -10.47 9.27 -23.39
C PRO A 160 -9.09 8.84 -22.86
N PRO A 161 -9.02 7.79 -22.03
CA PRO A 161 -7.78 7.35 -21.39
C PRO A 161 -6.70 6.97 -22.41
N GLU A 162 -7.09 6.48 -23.59
CA GLU A 162 -6.19 6.10 -24.69
C GLU A 162 -5.36 7.29 -25.20
N SER A 163 -5.95 8.50 -25.28
CA SER A 163 -5.25 9.70 -25.76
C SER A 163 -4.16 10.13 -24.78
N ARG A 164 -4.50 10.22 -23.48
CA ARG A 164 -3.56 10.57 -22.41
C ARG A 164 -2.45 9.53 -22.27
N PHE A 165 -2.77 8.26 -22.44
CA PHE A 165 -1.78 7.20 -22.46
C PHE A 165 -0.82 7.36 -23.64
N GLY A 166 -1.34 7.62 -24.83
CA GLY A 166 -0.52 7.92 -26.02
C GLY A 166 0.46 9.06 -25.77
N GLU A 167 -0.01 10.20 -25.26
CA GLU A 167 0.83 11.36 -24.94
C GLU A 167 1.96 11.01 -23.95
N ARG A 168 1.66 10.23 -22.89
CA ARG A 168 2.67 9.79 -21.92
C ARG A 168 3.71 8.88 -22.57
N LEU A 169 3.31 7.94 -23.42
CA LEU A 169 4.24 7.03 -24.10
C LEU A 169 5.13 7.78 -25.10
N GLU A 170 4.55 8.71 -25.86
CA GLU A 170 5.32 9.56 -26.79
C GLU A 170 6.36 10.40 -26.04
N ALA A 171 6.03 10.91 -24.85
CA ALA A 171 6.99 11.64 -24.02
C ALA A 171 8.17 10.75 -23.55
N VAL A 172 7.92 9.47 -23.25
CA VAL A 172 9.00 8.52 -22.92
C VAL A 172 9.83 8.18 -24.15
N LEU A 173 9.19 7.88 -25.29
CA LEU A 173 9.86 7.60 -26.57
C LEU A 173 10.75 8.76 -27.01
N ALA A 174 10.27 10.00 -26.88
CA ALA A 174 11.04 11.19 -27.22
C ALA A 174 12.32 11.30 -26.39
N ARG A 175 12.28 10.93 -25.10
CA ARG A 175 13.45 10.91 -24.22
C ARG A 175 14.39 9.74 -24.55
N LEU A 176 13.85 8.57 -24.87
CA LEU A 176 14.64 7.40 -25.27
C LEU A 176 15.45 7.67 -26.56
N GLY A 177 14.88 8.44 -27.49
CA GLY A 177 15.53 8.82 -28.75
C GLY A 177 16.58 9.93 -28.63
N GLN A 178 16.73 10.56 -27.46
CA GLN A 178 17.79 11.55 -27.25
C GLN A 178 19.12 10.84 -27.01
N PRO A 179 20.21 11.23 -27.71
CA PRO A 179 21.53 10.74 -27.35
C PRO A 179 21.84 11.19 -25.92
N ALA A 180 22.32 10.28 -25.07
CA ALA A 180 22.82 10.59 -23.73
C ALA A 180 23.75 11.79 -23.89
N ALA A 181 23.33 12.95 -23.36
CA ALA A 181 24.06 14.19 -23.56
C ALA A 181 25.47 13.96 -23.02
N GLN A 182 26.48 14.23 -23.86
CA GLN A 182 27.88 14.25 -23.44
C GLN A 182 28.02 15.38 -22.42
N ALA A 183 27.83 15.07 -21.14
CA ALA A 183 28.15 15.94 -20.02
C ALA A 183 29.63 15.77 -19.64
#